data_AF-A0A3A4TQV1-F1
#
_entry.id   AF-A0A3A4TQV1-F1
#
_cell.length_a   1.000
_cell.length_b   1.000
_cell.length_c   1.000
_cell.angle_alpha   90.00
_cell.angle_beta   90.00
_cell.angle_gamma   90.00
#
_symmetry.space_group_name_H-M   'P 1'
#
loop_
_entity.id
_entity.type
_entity.pdbx_description
1 polymer ?
#
loop_
_entity_poly.entity_id
_entity_poly.type
_entity_poly.pdbx_seq_one_letter_code
_entity_poly.pdbx_strand_id
1 'polypeptide(L)'
;MARPSKIDQLGLAEKVLGLALTKTSREISAILKAEDGADVSHVAVARYIKGVRQERAEQTKALVQDAIRVTVPRDLQLLEQIRDQLDDWRRDAKMKVGQKLQVIDRLRKVLELRLKYSGAGEGPGDLLDAIVAAYQDRTADEGK
;
A
#
# COMPACT_ATOMS: atom_id res chain seq x y z
N MET A 1 6.94 -26.96 -8.02
CA MET A 1 5.59 -27.03 -7.44
C MET A 1 5.72 -27.60 -6.02
N ALA A 2 5.20 -26.93 -5.00
CA ALA A 2 5.22 -27.45 -3.64
C ALA A 2 4.39 -28.74 -3.55
N ARG A 3 4.82 -29.74 -2.77
CA ARG A 3 4.04 -30.96 -2.57
C ARG A 3 2.69 -30.59 -1.92
N PRO A 4 1.55 -31.06 -2.46
CA PRO A 4 0.24 -30.79 -1.86
C PRO A 4 0.21 -31.34 -0.43
N SER A 5 -0.41 -30.61 0.49
CA SER A 5 -0.43 -31.02 1.89
C SER A 5 -1.25 -32.31 2.06
N LYS A 6 -1.02 -33.04 3.16
CA LYS A 6 -1.81 -34.25 3.47
C LYS A 6 -3.32 -33.95 3.52
N ILE A 7 -3.69 -32.72 3.88
CA ILE A 7 -5.08 -32.26 3.94
C ILE A 7 -5.67 -32.09 2.53
N ASP A 8 -4.87 -31.55 1.59
CA ASP A 8 -5.28 -31.41 0.18
C ASP A 8 -5.38 -32.78 -0.51
N GLN A 9 -4.42 -33.67 -0.25
CA GLN A 9 -4.41 -35.04 -0.80
C GLN A 9 -5.61 -35.87 -0.35
N LEU A 10 -6.15 -35.58 0.83
CA LEU A 10 -7.32 -36.27 1.39
C LEU A 10 -8.64 -35.56 1.04
N GLY A 11 -8.62 -34.44 0.31
CA GLY A 11 -9.84 -33.68 -0.02
C GLY A 11 -10.50 -33.00 1.19
N LEU A 12 -9.78 -32.83 2.30
CA LEU A 12 -10.32 -32.29 3.56
C LEU A 12 -10.15 -30.76 3.69
N ALA A 13 -9.64 -30.11 2.65
CA ALA A 13 -9.32 -28.68 2.61
C ALA A 13 -10.48 -27.78 3.04
N GLU A 14 -11.65 -27.92 2.40
CA GLU A 14 -12.82 -27.09 2.69
C GLU A 14 -13.35 -27.31 4.11
N LYS A 15 -13.40 -28.56 4.55
CA LYS A 15 -13.84 -28.93 5.91
C LYS A 15 -12.91 -28.34 6.97
N VAL A 16 -11.59 -28.44 6.78
CA VAL A 16 -10.59 -27.86 7.68
C VAL A 16 -10.74 -26.34 7.76
N LEU A 17 -10.93 -25.67 6.62
CA LEU A 17 -11.11 -24.21 6.60
C LEU A 17 -12.42 -23.77 7.24
N GLY A 18 -13.51 -24.52 7.05
CA GLY A 18 -14.79 -24.27 7.71
C GLY A 18 -14.71 -24.43 9.23
N LEU A 19 -14.09 -25.52 9.70
CA LEU A 19 -13.90 -25.76 11.14
C LEU A 19 -12.94 -24.75 11.78
N ALA A 20 -11.93 -24.26 11.04
CA ALA A 20 -10.98 -23.26 11.53
C ALA A 20 -11.60 -21.91 11.90
N LEU A 21 -12.87 -21.66 11.53
CA LEU A 21 -13.61 -20.47 11.97
C LEU A 21 -14.02 -20.53 13.45
N THR A 22 -14.21 -21.73 14.00
CA THR A 22 -14.81 -21.91 15.33
C THR A 22 -14.04 -22.87 16.24
N LYS A 23 -13.08 -23.64 15.69
CA LYS A 23 -12.36 -24.70 16.39
C LYS A 23 -10.85 -24.50 16.33
N THR A 24 -10.17 -25.01 17.35
CA THR A 24 -8.71 -25.05 17.44
C THR A 24 -8.14 -26.19 16.59
N SER A 25 -6.86 -26.10 16.20
CA SER A 25 -6.20 -27.14 15.38
C SER A 25 -6.20 -28.53 16.04
N ARG A 26 -6.25 -28.60 17.37
CA ARG A 26 -6.36 -29.87 18.11
C ARG A 26 -7.75 -30.47 18.00
N GLU A 27 -8.79 -29.66 18.16
CA GLU A 27 -10.17 -30.09 17.98
C GLU A 27 -10.43 -30.50 16.54
N ILE A 28 -9.91 -29.76 15.56
CA ILE A 28 -10.02 -30.11 14.14
C ILE A 28 -9.36 -31.48 13.88
N SER A 29 -8.14 -31.70 14.38
CA SER A 29 -7.47 -33.01 14.26
C SER A 29 -8.28 -34.15 14.86
N ALA A 30 -8.93 -33.93 16.01
CA ALA A 30 -9.81 -34.92 16.64
C ALA A 30 -11.07 -35.18 15.80
N ILE A 31 -11.70 -34.12 15.26
CA ILE A 31 -12.89 -34.22 14.40
C ILE A 31 -12.57 -34.97 13.11
N LEU A 32 -11.47 -34.65 12.43
CA LEU A 32 -11.05 -35.35 11.21
C LEU A 32 -10.79 -36.84 11.45
N LYS A 33 -10.25 -37.19 12.63
CA LYS A 33 -10.02 -38.58 13.00
C LYS A 33 -11.32 -39.32 13.34
N ALA A 34 -12.25 -38.65 14.01
CA ALA A 34 -13.52 -39.25 14.44
C ALA A 34 -14.53 -39.39 13.31
N GLU A 35 -14.66 -38.38 12.44
CA GLU A 35 -15.68 -38.35 11.38
C GLU A 35 -15.17 -38.90 10.05
N ASP A 36 -13.93 -38.57 9.68
CA ASP A 36 -13.38 -38.88 8.34
C ASP A 36 -12.37 -40.04 8.37
N GLY A 37 -12.08 -40.60 9.56
CA GLY A 37 -11.04 -41.62 9.75
C GLY A 37 -9.63 -41.13 9.41
N ALA A 38 -9.44 -39.82 9.24
CA ALA A 38 -8.21 -39.24 8.73
C ALA A 38 -7.24 -38.94 9.87
N ASP A 39 -6.13 -39.68 9.92
CA ASP A 39 -5.07 -39.44 10.90
C ASP A 39 -4.16 -38.27 10.46
N VAL A 40 -4.62 -37.05 10.74
CA VAL A 40 -3.91 -35.80 10.47
C VAL A 40 -3.57 -35.13 11.80
N SER A 41 -2.29 -34.86 12.04
CA SER A 41 -1.84 -34.22 13.28
C SER A 41 -2.28 -32.75 13.36
N HIS A 42 -2.54 -32.27 14.57
CA HIS A 42 -2.87 -30.86 14.82
C HIS A 42 -1.80 -29.88 14.31
N VAL A 43 -0.53 -30.29 14.27
CA VAL A 43 0.58 -29.51 13.70
C VAL A 43 0.43 -29.37 12.18
N ALA A 44 0.03 -30.43 11.48
CA ALA A 44 -0.22 -30.39 10.05
C ALA A 44 -1.42 -29.48 9.72
N VAL A 45 -2.49 -29.54 10.53
CA VAL A 45 -3.64 -28.62 10.43
C VAL A 45 -3.22 -27.17 10.63
N ALA A 46 -2.44 -26.86 11.67
CA ALA A 46 -1.97 -25.51 11.94
C ALA A 46 -1.08 -24.96 10.82
N ARG A 47 -0.16 -25.79 10.29
CA ARG A 47 0.72 -25.43 9.16
C ARG A 47 -0.10 -25.16 7.90
N TYR A 48 -1.11 -25.96 7.63
CA TYR A 48 -2.01 -25.78 6.50
C TYR A 48 -2.77 -24.46 6.56
N ILE A 49 -3.45 -24.19 7.68
CA ILE A 49 -4.20 -22.94 7.89
C ILE A 49 -3.28 -21.73 7.74
N LYS A 50 -2.06 -21.78 8.29
CA LYS A 50 -1.07 -20.71 8.16
C LYS A 50 -0.67 -20.50 6.69
N GLY A 51 -0.41 -21.58 5.95
CA GLY A 51 -0.08 -21.53 4.53
C GLY A 51 -1.18 -20.87 3.71
N VAL A 52 -2.43 -21.29 3.88
CA VAL A 52 -3.59 -20.71 3.17
C VAL A 52 -3.78 -19.23 3.50
N ARG A 53 -3.61 -18.82 4.77
CA ARG A 53 -3.67 -17.40 5.16
C ARG A 53 -2.58 -16.56 4.51
N GLN A 54 -1.37 -17.11 4.45
CA GLN A 54 -0.24 -16.43 3.83
C GLN A 54 -0.44 -16.30 2.31
N GLU A 55 -0.87 -17.35 1.64
CA GLU A 55 -1.17 -17.35 0.20
C GLU A 55 -2.28 -16.34 -0.15
N ARG A 56 -3.37 -16.32 0.64
CA ARG A 56 -4.43 -15.30 0.48
C ARG A 56 -3.92 -13.87 0.72
N ALA A 57 -3.02 -13.67 1.68
CA ALA A 57 -2.41 -12.37 1.92
C ALA A 57 -1.50 -11.93 0.78
N GLU A 58 -0.72 -12.85 0.21
CA GLU A 58 0.13 -12.60 -0.96
C GLU A 58 -0.70 -12.30 -2.22
N GLN A 59 -1.77 -13.04 -2.47
CA GLN A 59 -2.73 -12.77 -3.55
C GLN A 59 -3.41 -11.39 -3.38
N THR A 60 -3.86 -11.07 -2.17
CA THR A 60 -4.47 -9.76 -1.89
C THR A 60 -3.47 -8.63 -2.07
N LYS A 61 -2.22 -8.82 -1.62
CA LYS A 61 -1.13 -7.85 -1.81
C LYS A 61 -0.85 -7.63 -3.28
N ALA A 62 -0.85 -8.68 -4.11
CA ALA A 62 -0.67 -8.56 -5.55
C ALA A 62 -1.81 -7.75 -6.19
N LEU A 63 -3.08 -8.06 -5.86
CA LEU A 63 -4.24 -7.31 -6.34
C LEU A 63 -4.19 -5.82 -5.96
N VAL A 64 -3.80 -5.52 -4.73
CA VAL A 64 -3.65 -4.14 -4.26
C VAL A 64 -2.48 -3.45 -4.97
N GLN A 65 -1.35 -4.13 -5.16
CA GLN A 65 -0.22 -3.56 -5.92
C GLN A 65 -0.58 -3.27 -7.37
N ASP A 66 -1.36 -4.14 -8.02
CA ASP A 66 -1.82 -3.91 -9.38
C ASP A 66 -2.85 -2.78 -9.46
N ALA A 67 -3.77 -2.69 -8.48
CA ALA A 67 -4.66 -1.54 -8.37
C ALA A 67 -3.87 -0.23 -8.20
N ILE A 68 -2.86 -0.21 -7.33
CA ILE A 68 -1.97 0.96 -7.12
C ILE A 68 -1.21 1.30 -8.40
N ARG A 69 -0.65 0.31 -9.12
CA ARG A 69 0.05 0.53 -10.40
C ARG A 69 -0.82 1.20 -11.45
N VAL A 70 -2.12 0.87 -11.46
CA VAL A 70 -3.08 1.46 -12.41
C VAL A 70 -3.51 2.86 -11.98
N THR A 71 -3.72 3.10 -10.68
CA THR A 71 -4.24 4.39 -10.21
C THR A 71 -3.16 5.45 -10.03
N VAL A 72 -1.95 5.08 -9.62
CA VAL A 72 -0.85 6.04 -9.34
C VAL A 72 -0.52 6.93 -10.53
N PRO A 73 -0.36 6.44 -11.77
CA PRO A 73 -0.12 7.32 -12.92
C PRO A 73 -1.24 8.33 -13.14
N ARG A 74 -2.50 7.92 -12.96
CA ARG A 74 -3.67 8.78 -13.09
C ARG A 74 -3.71 9.83 -11.97
N ASP A 75 -3.41 9.43 -10.74
CA ASP A 75 -3.35 10.33 -9.59
C ASP A 75 -2.21 11.35 -9.75
N LEU A 76 -1.05 10.91 -10.26
CA LEU A 76 0.06 11.81 -10.59
C LEU A 76 -0.32 12.81 -11.68
N GLN A 77 -1.08 12.41 -12.70
CA GLN A 77 -1.61 13.32 -13.73
C GLN A 77 -2.60 14.34 -13.15
N LEU A 78 -3.50 13.92 -12.27
CA LEU A 78 -4.43 14.83 -11.59
C LEU A 78 -3.68 15.84 -10.72
N LEU A 79 -2.64 15.40 -10.03
CA LEU A 79 -1.75 16.28 -9.25
C LEU A 79 -0.98 17.26 -10.16
N GLU A 80 -0.66 16.89 -11.41
CA GLU A 80 -0.11 17.81 -12.43
C GLU A 80 -1.09 18.94 -12.71
N GLN A 81 -2.33 18.58 -13.01
CA GLN A 81 -3.37 19.51 -13.41
C GLN A 81 -3.71 20.47 -12.27
N ILE A 82 -3.77 19.97 -11.04
CA ILE A 82 -3.98 20.81 -9.85
C ILE A 82 -2.79 21.76 -9.64
N ARG A 83 -1.55 21.30 -9.84
CA ARG A 83 -0.37 22.17 -9.76
C ARG A 83 -0.46 23.31 -10.78
N ASP A 84 -0.80 23.00 -12.02
CA ASP A 84 -0.87 23.98 -13.09
C ASP A 84 -1.96 25.03 -12.82
N GLN A 85 -3.15 24.59 -12.40
CA GLN A 85 -4.23 25.49 -11.96
C GLN A 85 -3.82 26.39 -10.79
N LEU A 86 -3.08 25.85 -9.82
CA LEU A 86 -2.62 26.62 -8.68
C LEU A 86 -1.50 27.60 -9.07
N ASP A 87 -0.61 27.28 -10.02
CA ASP A 87 0.39 28.23 -10.52
C ASP A 87 -0.28 29.36 -11.32
N ASP A 88 -1.32 29.05 -12.10
CA ASP A 88 -2.13 30.06 -12.79
C ASP A 88 -2.79 31.03 -11.78
N TRP A 89 -3.40 30.50 -10.72
CA TRP A 89 -3.97 31.33 -9.64
C TRP A 89 -2.92 32.13 -8.89
N ARG A 90 -1.73 31.56 -8.65
CA ARG A 90 -0.62 32.28 -8.01
C ARG A 90 -0.18 33.49 -8.84
N ARG A 91 -0.15 33.33 -10.17
CA ARG A 91 0.20 34.39 -11.14
C ARG A 91 -0.87 35.46 -11.29
N ASP A 92 -2.10 35.20 -10.85
CA ASP A 92 -3.17 36.20 -10.88
C ASP A 92 -2.82 37.40 -9.98
N ALA A 93 -2.76 38.58 -10.60
CA ALA A 93 -2.47 39.85 -9.94
C ALA A 93 -3.61 40.31 -9.02
N LYS A 94 -4.83 39.80 -9.19
CA LYS A 94 -6.02 40.23 -8.42
C LYS A 94 -6.22 39.46 -7.12
N MET A 95 -5.45 38.39 -6.87
CA MET A 95 -5.58 37.59 -5.66
C MET A 95 -4.98 38.28 -4.42
N LYS A 96 -5.73 38.25 -3.31
CA LYS A 96 -5.25 38.76 -2.01
C LYS A 96 -4.08 37.90 -1.49
N VAL A 97 -3.14 38.52 -0.79
CA VAL A 97 -1.93 37.86 -0.24
C VAL A 97 -2.25 36.60 0.56
N GLY A 98 -3.30 36.61 1.39
CA GLY A 98 -3.72 35.43 2.16
C GLY A 98 -4.19 34.25 1.30
N GLN A 99 -4.84 34.53 0.17
CA GLN A 99 -5.25 33.49 -0.78
C GLN A 99 -4.02 32.93 -1.54
N LYS A 100 -3.03 33.78 -1.85
CA LYS A 100 -1.77 33.33 -2.47
C LYS A 100 -1.00 32.38 -1.56
N LEU A 101 -0.95 32.66 -0.25
CA LEU A 101 -0.34 31.75 0.74
C LEU A 101 -1.04 30.40 0.81
N GLN A 102 -2.37 30.37 0.76
CA GLN A 102 -3.14 29.10 0.73
C GLN A 102 -2.86 28.28 -0.53
N VAL A 103 -2.75 28.94 -1.69
CA VAL A 103 -2.40 28.31 -2.97
C VAL A 103 -0.99 27.72 -2.92
N ILE A 104 -0.02 28.44 -2.35
CA ILE A 104 1.36 27.96 -2.17
C ILE A 104 1.42 26.75 -1.22
N ASP A 105 0.69 26.77 -0.10
CA ASP A 105 0.63 25.64 0.83
C ASP A 105 -0.01 24.39 0.20
N ARG A 106 -1.05 24.59 -0.63
CA ARG A 106 -1.68 23.50 -1.40
C ARG A 106 -0.72 22.92 -2.44
N LEU A 107 0.03 23.76 -3.15
CA LEU A 107 1.06 23.36 -4.10
C LEU A 107 2.16 22.53 -3.44
N ARG A 108 2.64 22.97 -2.27
CA ARG A 108 3.65 22.24 -1.49
C ARG A 108 3.16 20.83 -1.15
N LYS A 109 1.94 20.68 -0.64
CA LYS A 109 1.34 19.38 -0.30
C LYS A 109 1.22 18.46 -1.52
N VAL A 110 0.86 19.02 -2.69
CA VAL A 110 0.81 18.27 -3.96
C VAL A 110 2.19 17.75 -4.36
N LEU A 111 3.24 18.57 -4.22
CA LEU A 111 4.62 18.16 -4.51
C LEU A 111 5.13 17.09 -3.54
N GLU A 112 4.85 17.23 -2.23
CA GLU A 112 5.20 16.22 -1.22
C GLU A 112 4.54 14.86 -1.52
N LEU A 113 3.27 14.87 -1.94
CA LEU A 113 2.57 13.65 -2.36
C LEU A 113 3.19 13.05 -3.62
N ARG A 114 3.48 13.87 -4.65
CA ARG A 114 4.16 13.40 -5.87
C ARG A 114 5.50 12.75 -5.55
N LEU A 115 6.30 13.35 -4.66
CA LEU A 115 7.59 12.81 -4.25
C LEU A 115 7.42 11.46 -3.55
N LYS A 116 6.52 11.39 -2.57
CA LYS A 116 6.24 10.20 -1.77
C LYS A 116 5.78 9.01 -2.61
N TYR A 117 4.95 9.26 -3.64
CA TYR A 117 4.40 8.20 -4.49
C TYR A 117 5.22 7.91 -5.75
N SER A 118 6.18 8.77 -6.12
CA SER A 118 7.09 8.53 -7.25
C SER A 118 8.14 7.44 -7.00
N GLY A 119 8.24 6.93 -5.77
CA GLY A 119 9.29 5.99 -5.38
C GLY A 119 10.68 6.64 -5.22
N ALA A 120 10.81 7.95 -5.45
CA ALA A 120 12.04 8.71 -5.20
C ALA A 120 12.30 9.03 -3.71
N GLY A 121 11.51 8.44 -2.80
CA GLY A 121 11.59 8.71 -1.37
C GLY A 121 12.52 7.75 -0.63
N GLU A 122 13.83 7.98 -0.74
CA GLU A 122 14.68 7.87 0.45
C GLU A 122 14.48 9.16 1.25
N GLY A 123 13.59 9.13 2.24
CA GLY A 123 13.47 10.20 3.26
C GLY A 123 12.75 11.51 2.83
N PRO A 124 11.76 12.00 3.60
CA PRO A 124 11.12 13.31 3.36
C PRO A 124 11.99 14.54 3.71
N GLY A 125 13.28 14.38 4.05
CA GLY A 125 14.17 15.47 4.48
C GLY A 125 14.98 16.12 3.35
N ASP A 126 15.63 15.30 2.53
CA ASP A 126 16.74 15.77 1.70
C ASP A 126 16.33 16.66 0.52
N LEU A 127 15.10 16.52 0.03
CA LEU A 127 14.61 17.30 -1.11
C LEU A 127 14.01 18.66 -0.70
N LEU A 128 13.51 18.78 0.53
CA LEU A 128 13.08 20.06 1.11
C LEU A 128 14.29 20.96 1.36
N ASP A 129 15.39 20.39 1.85
CA ASP A 129 16.64 21.12 2.07
C ASP A 129 17.27 21.57 0.74
N ALA A 130 17.23 20.73 -0.29
CA ALA A 130 17.71 21.09 -1.63
C ALA A 130 16.88 22.19 -2.31
N ILE A 131 15.55 22.16 -2.16
CA ILE A 131 14.66 23.21 -2.71
C ILE A 131 14.82 24.52 -1.95
N VAL A 132 14.95 24.48 -0.62
CA VAL A 132 15.18 25.67 0.21
C VAL A 132 16.53 26.32 -0.13
N ALA A 133 17.59 25.53 -0.31
CA ALA A 133 18.90 26.01 -0.75
C ALA A 133 18.83 26.67 -2.14
N ALA A 134 18.18 26.02 -3.11
CA ALA A 134 18.03 26.57 -4.47
C ALA A 134 17.18 27.86 -4.52
N TYR A 135 16.26 28.04 -3.58
CA TYR A 135 15.46 29.27 -3.48
C TYR A 135 16.22 30.41 -2.80
N GLN A 136 17.06 30.11 -1.80
CA GLN A 136 17.91 31.10 -1.14
C GLN A 136 19.01 31.65 -2.08
N ASP A 137 19.63 30.79 -2.89
CA ASP A 137 20.62 31.21 -3.90
C ASP A 137 20.00 32.12 -4.98
N ARG A 138 18.77 31.85 -5.38
CA ARG A 138 18.09 32.66 -6.41
C ARG A 138 17.69 34.05 -5.92
N THR A 139 17.43 34.21 -4.62
CA THR A 139 17.17 35.52 -4.01
C THR A 139 18.43 36.34 -3.70
N ALA A 140 19.62 35.74 -3.77
CA ALA A 140 20.89 36.43 -3.58
C ALA A 140 21.42 37.09 -4.87
N ASP A 141 20.99 36.62 -6.04
CA ASP A 141 21.44 37.11 -7.36
C ASP A 141 20.57 38.24 -7.94
N GLU A 142 19.36 38.47 -7.39
CA GLU A 142 18.48 39.59 -7.76
C GLU A 142 18.74 40.87 -6.91
N GLY A 143 19.82 40.87 -6.11
CA GLY A 143 20.16 41.94 -5.15
C GLY A 143 21.48 42.67 -5.42
N LYS A 144 21.97 42.71 -6.67
CA LYS A 144 23.10 43.55 -7.11
C LYS A 144 22.73 44.42 -8.30
#